data_AF-A0A0K6FUE6-F1
#
_entry.id   AF-A0A0K6FUE6-F1
#
_cell.length_a   1.000
_cell.length_b   1.000
_cell.length_c   1.000
_cell.angle_alpha   90.00
_cell.angle_beta   90.00
_cell.angle_gamma   90.00
#
_symmetry.space_group_name_H-M   'P 1'
#
loop_
_entity.id
_entity.type
_entity.pdbx_description
1 polymer ?
#
loop_
_entity_poly.entity_id
_entity_poly.type
_entity_poly.pdbx_seq_one_letter_code
_entity_poly.pdbx_strand_id
1 'polypeptide(L)'
;MESFRMQLAMRKDPSQDNVNRNQPLRKSKRARLAKGRRRGTRISPKNRLDRFIGIPIEIFSEITSHLVPKDIISLSRASKFLRELLMRRSSRHIWTSSMKNIEGLPACPPDMSEPHYLALLFARDCTGCGRPIGARLYEDLRVRYCTSCRNSQLVVINVHGMEAEVLIPQSVLILSTQSIFPRPIFYAIKEEAENIQNKLRELQNAGDDQALDAWVNEKLEVVRTRRAEAVMIKTFLNRWRRDSKAGLRH
;
A
#
# COMPACT_ATOMS: atom_id res chain seq x y z
N MET A 1 9.89 28.15 -27.83
CA MET A 1 10.20 28.63 -26.47
C MET A 1 10.25 27.44 -25.51
N GLU A 2 11.19 26.51 -25.64
CA GLU A 2 12.64 26.64 -25.35
C GLU A 2 12.89 26.96 -23.87
N SER A 3 13.52 26.05 -23.12
CA SER A 3 14.99 25.98 -22.86
C SER A 3 15.39 26.95 -21.72
N PHE A 4 16.35 26.74 -20.81
CA PHE A 4 17.43 25.77 -20.57
C PHE A 4 17.42 25.39 -19.07
N ARG A 5 17.92 24.24 -18.57
CA ARG A 5 19.32 23.74 -18.50
C ARG A 5 20.32 24.63 -17.72
N MET A 6 20.79 24.09 -16.59
CA MET A 6 22.14 24.23 -15.99
C MET A 6 22.73 25.63 -15.74
N GLN A 7 23.29 25.85 -14.54
CA GLN A 7 24.76 25.86 -14.37
C GLN A 7 25.21 25.85 -12.91
N LEU A 8 26.23 25.03 -12.65
CA LEU A 8 27.08 25.03 -11.46
C LEU A 8 28.46 25.54 -11.92
N ALA A 9 28.98 26.61 -11.32
CA ALA A 9 30.38 27.04 -11.44
C ALA A 9 30.75 27.82 -10.16
N MET A 10 31.60 27.29 -9.27
CA MET A 10 33.06 27.31 -9.37
C MET A 10 33.65 28.74 -9.42
N ARG A 11 34.15 29.22 -8.27
CA ARG A 11 35.26 30.19 -8.18
C ARG A 11 36.19 29.83 -7.02
N LYS A 12 37.50 30.03 -7.24
CA LYS A 12 38.61 29.81 -6.28
C LYS A 12 38.94 31.11 -5.53
N ASP A 13 39.62 30.97 -4.40
CA ASP A 13 40.29 32.04 -3.65
C ASP A 13 41.39 32.76 -4.47
N PRO A 14 41.88 33.90 -3.96
CA PRO A 14 43.26 33.88 -3.45
C PRO A 14 43.54 34.66 -2.13
N SER A 15 44.49 34.13 -1.36
CA SER A 15 45.50 34.77 -0.46
C SER A 15 45.49 36.31 -0.29
N GLN A 16 45.72 36.91 0.88
CA GLN A 16 46.93 36.90 1.74
C GLN A 16 46.62 37.56 3.12
N ASP A 17 47.47 37.67 4.15
CA ASP A 17 48.55 36.86 4.79
C ASP A 17 48.96 37.58 6.10
N ASN A 18 49.36 36.89 7.19
CA ASN A 18 50.40 37.42 8.10
C ASN A 18 51.07 36.38 9.03
N VAL A 19 52.35 36.67 9.25
CA VAL A 19 53.44 36.01 10.00
C VAL A 19 53.25 36.35 11.52
N ASN A 20 53.75 35.67 12.57
CA ASN A 20 55.03 34.98 12.77
C ASN A 20 55.10 34.05 14.03
N ARG A 21 56.07 33.13 14.00
CA ARG A 21 56.85 32.49 15.10
C ARG A 21 56.33 32.45 16.55
N ASN A 22 56.29 31.23 17.11
CA ASN A 22 57.41 30.73 17.94
C ASN A 22 57.38 29.19 18.14
N GLN A 23 58.56 28.60 18.29
CA GLN A 23 58.86 27.16 18.51
C GLN A 23 60.13 27.09 19.41
N PRO A 24 60.56 25.93 19.94
CA PRO A 24 59.91 24.61 20.05
C PRO A 24 60.01 24.03 21.50
N LEU A 25 59.66 22.75 21.72
CA LEU A 25 60.45 21.79 22.55
C LEU A 25 59.91 20.35 22.44
N ARG A 26 60.81 19.36 22.34
CA ARG A 26 60.50 17.91 22.21
C ARG A 26 60.54 17.18 23.57
N LYS A 27 59.69 16.15 23.72
CA LYS A 27 59.72 14.93 24.59
C LYS A 27 58.25 14.59 24.98
N SER A 28 57.77 13.36 25.17
CA SER A 28 58.36 12.01 25.22
C SER A 28 57.31 10.96 24.80
N LYS A 29 57.73 9.80 24.25
CA LYS A 29 56.84 8.64 24.01
C LYS A 29 56.55 7.94 25.35
N ARG A 30 55.29 7.91 25.81
CA ARG A 30 54.84 6.96 26.85
C ARG A 30 54.02 5.84 26.22
N ALA A 31 54.57 4.62 26.25
CA ALA A 31 53.84 3.41 25.91
C ALA A 31 52.68 3.20 26.89
N ARG A 32 51.48 2.88 26.37
CA ARG A 32 50.29 2.61 27.20
C ARG A 32 49.94 1.13 27.08
N LEU A 33 50.10 0.41 28.19
CA LEU A 33 49.85 -1.03 28.28
C LEU A 33 48.43 -1.38 27.82
N ALA A 34 48.32 -2.28 26.85
CA ALA A 34 47.05 -2.72 26.30
C ALA A 34 46.35 -3.73 27.24
N LYS A 35 45.44 -3.27 28.09
CA LYS A 35 44.46 -4.17 28.72
C LYS A 35 43.53 -4.73 27.65
N GLY A 36 43.69 -6.01 27.34
CA GLY A 36 42.92 -6.75 26.33
C GLY A 36 41.44 -6.85 26.67
N ARG A 37 40.66 -5.81 26.34
CA ARG A 37 39.20 -5.86 26.38
C ARG A 37 38.75 -6.76 25.23
N ARG A 38 38.32 -8.00 25.53
CA ARG A 38 37.75 -8.94 24.55
C ARG A 38 36.66 -8.21 23.75
N ARG A 39 36.96 -7.81 22.52
CA ARG A 39 35.98 -7.26 21.58
C ARG A 39 35.08 -8.43 21.18
N GLY A 40 33.93 -8.57 21.85
CA GLY A 40 32.80 -9.27 21.25
C GLY A 40 32.58 -8.67 19.86
N THR A 41 32.69 -9.50 18.83
CA THR A 41 32.60 -9.07 17.44
C THR A 41 31.25 -8.41 17.23
N ARG A 42 31.22 -7.08 17.12
CA ARG A 42 30.02 -6.35 16.68
C ARG A 42 29.74 -6.82 15.26
N ILE A 43 28.81 -7.77 15.12
CA ILE A 43 28.32 -8.22 13.83
C ILE A 43 27.78 -6.99 13.13
N SER A 44 28.48 -6.57 12.07
CA SER A 44 28.10 -5.41 11.26
C SER A 44 26.68 -5.62 10.72
N PRO A 45 25.89 -4.55 10.50
CA PRO A 45 24.53 -4.70 9.97
C PRO A 45 24.50 -5.49 8.65
N LYS A 46 25.50 -5.30 7.79
CA LYS A 46 25.70 -6.02 6.53
C LYS A 46 25.73 -7.55 6.76
N ASN A 47 26.63 -8.01 7.63
CA ASN A 47 26.82 -9.42 7.93
C ASN A 47 25.63 -10.09 8.66
N ARG A 48 24.61 -9.33 9.11
CA ARG A 48 23.36 -9.89 9.66
C ARG A 48 22.35 -10.22 8.57
N LEU A 49 22.19 -9.33 7.59
CA LEU A 49 21.29 -9.55 6.45
C LEU A 49 21.81 -10.69 5.56
N ASP A 50 23.12 -10.73 5.32
CA ASP A 50 23.76 -11.80 4.53
C ASP A 50 23.48 -13.20 5.12
N ARG A 51 23.39 -13.32 6.47
CA ARG A 51 23.01 -14.56 7.16
C ARG A 51 21.53 -14.91 7.06
N PHE A 52 20.65 -13.91 7.00
CA PHE A 52 19.21 -14.12 6.81
C PHE A 52 18.88 -14.53 5.36
N ILE A 53 19.62 -13.99 4.39
CA ILE A 53 19.52 -14.34 2.97
C ILE A 53 20.05 -15.76 2.69
N GLY A 54 20.96 -16.29 3.54
CA GLY A 54 21.46 -17.66 3.48
C GLY A 54 20.55 -18.75 4.07
N ILE A 55 19.33 -18.42 4.50
CA ILE A 55 18.36 -19.41 5.02
C ILE A 55 17.66 -20.11 3.83
N PRO A 56 17.48 -21.45 3.85
CA PRO A 56 16.69 -22.16 2.83
C PRO A 56 15.27 -21.61 2.70
N ILE A 57 14.73 -21.61 1.47
CA ILE A 57 13.42 -21.01 1.17
C ILE A 57 12.27 -21.72 1.91
N GLU A 58 12.43 -23.00 2.21
CA GLU A 58 11.50 -23.83 2.96
C GLU A 58 11.41 -23.34 4.41
N ILE A 59 12.56 -23.13 5.06
CA ILE A 59 12.66 -22.64 6.45
C ILE A 59 12.18 -21.18 6.53
N PHE A 60 12.52 -20.35 5.54
CA PHE A 60 11.96 -19.00 5.43
C PHE A 60 10.43 -19.03 5.31
N SER A 61 9.91 -19.89 4.43
CA SER A 61 8.46 -20.06 4.23
C SER A 61 7.76 -20.47 5.52
N GLU A 62 8.30 -21.46 6.23
CA GLU A 62 7.79 -21.93 7.52
C GLU A 62 7.70 -20.78 8.52
N ILE A 63 8.82 -20.07 8.78
CA ILE A 63 8.87 -18.93 9.70
C ILE A 63 7.84 -17.85 9.31
N THR A 64 7.76 -17.52 8.01
CA THR A 64 6.79 -16.51 7.54
C THR A 64 5.34 -16.98 7.61
N SER A 65 5.05 -18.28 7.56
CA SER A 65 3.68 -18.79 7.63
C SER A 65 3.01 -18.52 8.98
N HIS A 66 3.79 -18.32 10.05
CA HIS A 66 3.33 -17.93 11.39
C HIS A 66 3.18 -16.40 11.59
N LEU A 67 3.51 -15.58 10.59
CA LEU A 67 3.39 -14.12 10.70
C LEU A 67 1.99 -13.64 10.35
N VAL A 68 1.53 -12.58 11.02
CA VAL A 68 0.31 -11.86 10.63
C VAL A 68 0.54 -11.02 9.37
N PRO A 69 -0.50 -10.71 8.56
CA PRO A 69 -0.36 -10.06 7.26
C PRO A 69 0.41 -8.74 7.29
N LYS A 70 0.22 -7.95 8.36
CA LYS A 70 0.93 -6.69 8.58
C LYS A 70 2.47 -6.86 8.60
N ASP A 71 2.94 -7.98 9.14
CA ASP A 71 4.37 -8.26 9.28
C ASP A 71 4.94 -8.80 7.97
N ILE A 72 4.20 -9.64 7.22
CA ILE A 72 4.56 -10.01 5.84
C ILE A 72 4.69 -8.77 4.94
N ILE A 73 3.73 -7.84 5.01
CA ILE A 73 3.76 -6.58 4.26
C ILE A 73 5.00 -5.76 4.64
N SER A 74 5.30 -5.66 5.94
CA SER A 74 6.47 -4.93 6.45
C SER A 74 7.78 -5.58 5.98
N LEU A 75 7.87 -6.91 6.03
CA LEU A 75 9.01 -7.71 5.56
C LEU A 75 9.24 -7.52 4.06
N SER A 76 8.18 -7.51 3.24
CA SER A 76 8.22 -7.24 1.80
C SER A 76 8.70 -5.83 1.43
N ARG A 77 8.73 -4.91 2.40
CA ARG A 77 9.19 -3.52 2.23
C ARG A 77 10.59 -3.29 2.79
N ALA A 78 11.05 -4.15 3.71
CA ALA A 78 12.36 -4.02 4.35
C ALA A 78 13.55 -4.34 3.43
N SER A 79 13.35 -5.15 2.39
CA SER A 79 14.41 -5.54 1.45
C SER A 79 13.87 -5.84 0.05
N LYS A 80 14.63 -5.45 -1.00
CA LYS A 80 14.32 -5.78 -2.40
C LYS A 80 14.24 -7.29 -2.63
N PHE A 81 15.20 -8.04 -2.08
CA PHE A 81 15.23 -9.50 -2.15
C PHE A 81 13.96 -10.12 -1.55
N LEU A 82 13.53 -9.65 -0.37
CA LEU A 82 12.33 -10.18 0.29
C LEU A 82 11.04 -9.78 -0.44
N ARG A 83 11.02 -8.59 -1.07
CA ARG A 83 9.93 -8.19 -1.98
C ARG A 83 9.82 -9.14 -3.17
N GLU A 84 10.94 -9.36 -3.87
CA GLU A 84 11.02 -10.25 -5.04
C GLU A 84 10.66 -11.69 -4.69
N LEU A 85 11.04 -12.15 -3.50
CA LEU A 85 10.72 -13.47 -2.99
C LEU A 85 9.22 -13.61 -2.67
N LEU A 86 8.68 -12.75 -1.80
CA LEU A 86 7.30 -12.83 -1.33
C LEU A 86 6.27 -12.55 -2.43
N MET A 87 6.63 -11.82 -3.50
CA MET A 87 5.72 -11.54 -4.62
C MET A 87 5.72 -12.62 -5.72
N ARG A 88 6.50 -13.70 -5.58
CA ARG A 88 6.45 -14.84 -6.51
C ARG A 88 5.19 -15.68 -6.28
N ARG A 89 4.67 -16.27 -7.36
CA ARG A 89 3.56 -17.25 -7.31
C ARG A 89 3.88 -18.46 -6.42
N SER A 90 5.15 -18.86 -6.36
CA SER A 90 5.64 -19.92 -5.45
C SER A 90 5.54 -19.58 -3.97
N SER A 91 5.29 -18.32 -3.62
CA SER A 91 5.17 -17.83 -2.23
C SER A 91 3.72 -17.55 -1.84
N ARG A 92 2.73 -17.96 -2.66
CA ARG A 92 1.31 -17.75 -2.38
C ARG A 92 0.88 -18.34 -1.04
N HIS A 93 1.35 -19.54 -0.70
CA HIS A 93 1.03 -20.23 0.56
C HIS A 93 1.42 -19.41 1.80
N ILE A 94 2.48 -18.59 1.72
CA ILE A 94 2.88 -17.70 2.82
C ILE A 94 1.77 -16.68 3.10
N TRP A 95 1.24 -16.04 2.06
CA TRP A 95 0.12 -15.10 2.19
C TRP A 95 -1.16 -15.81 2.65
N THR A 96 -1.48 -16.97 2.08
CA THR A 96 -2.66 -17.75 2.45
C THR A 96 -2.62 -18.21 3.92
N SER A 97 -1.48 -18.68 4.42
CA SER A 97 -1.29 -19.01 5.83
C SER A 97 -1.34 -17.77 6.72
N SER A 98 -0.71 -16.68 6.30
CA SER A 98 -0.77 -15.40 7.02
C SER A 98 -2.22 -14.88 7.16
N MET A 99 -3.09 -15.10 6.18
CA MET A 99 -4.53 -14.80 6.32
C MET A 99 -5.20 -15.62 7.42
N LYS A 100 -4.88 -16.91 7.55
CA LYS A 100 -5.47 -17.81 8.57
C LYS A 100 -5.06 -17.44 10.00
N ASN A 101 -3.94 -16.73 10.16
CA ASN A 101 -3.49 -16.22 11.45
C ASN A 101 -4.34 -15.05 11.97
N ILE A 102 -5.33 -14.57 11.20
CA ILE A 102 -6.31 -13.57 11.66
C ILE A 102 -7.70 -14.21 11.68
N GLU A 103 -8.24 -14.38 12.89
CA GLU A 103 -9.61 -14.82 13.08
C GLU A 103 -10.63 -13.83 12.47
N GLY A 104 -11.61 -14.37 11.73
CA GLY A 104 -12.69 -13.58 11.15
C GLY A 104 -12.29 -12.67 9.98
N LEU A 105 -11.07 -12.79 9.45
CA LEU A 105 -10.66 -12.10 8.22
C LEU A 105 -11.54 -12.58 7.04
N PRO A 106 -12.23 -11.69 6.30
CA PRO A 106 -12.97 -12.11 5.11
C PRO A 106 -12.02 -12.63 4.04
N ALA A 107 -12.47 -13.61 3.26
CA ALA A 107 -11.69 -14.18 2.16
C ALA A 107 -11.25 -13.10 1.15
N CYS A 108 -10.12 -13.32 0.49
CA CYS A 108 -9.68 -12.47 -0.61
C CYS A 108 -10.65 -12.63 -1.80
N PRO A 109 -11.19 -11.55 -2.37
CA PRO A 109 -12.00 -11.61 -3.57
C PRO A 109 -11.25 -12.31 -4.73
N PRO A 110 -11.94 -13.07 -5.60
CA PRO A 110 -11.31 -13.91 -6.63
C PRO A 110 -10.59 -13.10 -7.72
N ASP A 111 -11.03 -11.86 -7.96
CA ASP A 111 -10.44 -10.88 -8.87
C ASP A 111 -9.28 -10.08 -8.26
N MET A 112 -8.84 -10.44 -7.05
CA MET A 112 -7.76 -9.77 -6.31
C MET A 112 -6.66 -10.76 -5.88
N SER A 113 -5.41 -10.30 -5.83
CA SER A 113 -4.32 -11.08 -5.27
C SER A 113 -4.22 -10.88 -3.75
N GLU A 114 -3.97 -11.97 -3.00
CA GLU A 114 -3.82 -11.94 -1.54
C GLU A 114 -2.82 -10.86 -1.04
N PRO A 115 -1.64 -10.64 -1.68
CA PRO A 115 -0.74 -9.55 -1.28
C PRO A 115 -1.37 -8.16 -1.42
N HIS A 116 -2.16 -7.93 -2.48
CA HIS A 116 -2.84 -6.66 -2.71
C HIS A 116 -3.98 -6.46 -1.71
N TYR A 117 -4.81 -7.49 -1.50
CA TYR A 117 -5.91 -7.48 -0.54
C TYR A 117 -5.43 -7.16 0.87
N LEU A 118 -4.37 -7.83 1.32
CA LEU A 118 -3.82 -7.61 2.66
C LEU A 118 -3.13 -6.25 2.79
N ALA A 119 -2.46 -5.77 1.74
CA ALA A 119 -1.96 -4.40 1.71
C ALA A 119 -3.10 -3.37 1.80
N LEU A 120 -4.23 -3.61 1.13
CA LEU A 120 -5.39 -2.74 1.16
C LEU A 120 -6.01 -2.66 2.57
N LEU A 121 -6.12 -3.79 3.27
CA LEU A 121 -6.69 -3.86 4.62
C LEU A 121 -5.75 -3.32 5.72
N PHE A 122 -4.49 -3.79 5.73
CA PHE A 122 -3.58 -3.62 6.86
C PHE A 122 -2.48 -2.58 6.63
N ALA A 123 -2.14 -2.27 5.38
CA ALA A 123 -1.22 -1.18 5.08
C ALA A 123 -1.95 0.17 5.01
N ARG A 124 -1.17 1.24 5.01
CA ARG A 124 -1.66 2.62 5.09
C ARG A 124 -1.04 3.42 3.95
N ASP A 125 -1.24 2.98 2.72
CA ASP A 125 -0.64 3.56 1.53
C ASP A 125 -1.69 3.85 0.46
N CYS A 126 -1.39 4.81 -0.41
CA CYS A 126 -2.23 5.13 -1.54
C CYS A 126 -2.18 4.00 -2.57
N THR A 127 -3.32 3.40 -2.94
CA THR A 127 -3.40 2.40 -4.01
C THR A 127 -2.87 2.96 -5.34
N GLY A 128 -3.09 4.25 -5.62
CA GLY A 128 -2.68 4.89 -6.88
C GLY A 128 -1.22 5.35 -6.94
N CYS A 129 -0.68 5.93 -5.86
CA CYS A 129 0.67 6.53 -5.87
C CYS A 129 1.66 5.93 -4.86
N GLY A 130 1.29 4.88 -4.13
CA GLY A 130 2.13 4.17 -3.16
C GLY A 130 2.57 4.96 -1.92
N ARG A 131 2.20 6.25 -1.80
CA ARG A 131 2.60 7.09 -0.66
C ARG A 131 1.86 6.70 0.62
N PRO A 132 2.53 6.66 1.79
CA PRO A 132 1.86 6.45 3.07
C PRO A 132 0.80 7.53 3.37
N ILE A 133 -0.40 7.12 3.79
CA ILE A 133 -1.55 7.98 4.09
C ILE A 133 -2.43 7.43 5.21
N GLY A 134 -2.95 8.34 6.04
CA GLY A 134 -4.03 8.07 7.01
C GLY A 134 -5.43 8.10 6.39
N ALA A 135 -5.58 7.85 5.08
CA ALA A 135 -6.86 7.99 4.39
C ALA A 135 -7.83 6.82 4.66
N ARG A 136 -9.12 7.11 4.50
CA ARG A 136 -10.19 6.11 4.52
C ARG A 136 -9.98 5.08 3.39
N LEU A 137 -10.33 3.82 3.69
CA LEU A 137 -10.56 2.78 2.69
C LEU A 137 -11.96 2.98 2.09
N TYR A 138 -12.06 3.00 0.76
CA TYR A 138 -13.33 2.86 0.07
C TYR A 138 -13.55 1.36 -0.13
N GLU A 139 -14.28 0.72 0.78
CA GLU A 139 -14.45 -0.73 0.79
C GLU A 139 -15.11 -1.23 -0.50
N ASP A 140 -16.17 -0.57 -0.96
CA ASP A 140 -16.93 -0.91 -2.17
C ASP A 140 -16.09 -0.76 -3.45
N LEU A 141 -15.22 0.26 -3.49
CA LEU A 141 -14.30 0.49 -4.61
C LEU A 141 -13.01 -0.33 -4.50
N ARG A 142 -12.75 -0.94 -3.34
CA ARG A 142 -11.51 -1.65 -2.98
C ARG A 142 -10.22 -0.82 -3.17
N VAL A 143 -10.28 0.48 -2.87
CA VAL A 143 -9.13 1.41 -3.00
C VAL A 143 -8.94 2.32 -1.78
N ARG A 144 -7.70 2.69 -1.49
CA ARG A 144 -7.34 3.72 -0.50
C ARG A 144 -6.62 4.84 -1.24
N TYR A 145 -7.23 6.02 -1.38
CA TYR A 145 -6.62 7.14 -2.10
C TYR A 145 -6.26 8.31 -1.21
N CYS A 146 -5.10 8.91 -1.47
CA CYS A 146 -4.75 10.23 -0.96
C CYS A 146 -5.63 11.30 -1.63
N THR A 147 -5.67 12.52 -1.10
CA THR A 147 -6.51 13.61 -1.65
C THR A 147 -6.28 13.85 -3.15
N SER A 148 -5.03 13.85 -3.62
CA SER A 148 -4.73 14.06 -5.03
C SER A 148 -5.19 12.90 -5.92
N CYS A 149 -4.89 11.63 -5.55
CA CYS A 149 -5.39 10.48 -6.28
C CYS A 149 -6.91 10.39 -6.24
N ARG A 150 -7.57 10.70 -5.11
CA ARG A 150 -9.03 10.70 -5.03
C ARG A 150 -9.63 11.68 -6.03
N ASN A 151 -9.09 12.89 -6.10
CA ASN A 151 -9.59 13.94 -7.00
C ASN A 151 -9.27 13.67 -8.49
N SER A 152 -8.33 12.77 -8.82
CA SER A 152 -7.97 12.44 -10.21
C SER A 152 -8.41 11.05 -10.66
N GLN A 153 -8.81 10.15 -9.75
CA GLN A 153 -9.16 8.76 -10.03
C GLN A 153 -10.61 8.42 -9.68
N LEU A 154 -11.30 9.24 -8.87
CA LEU A 154 -12.72 9.07 -8.60
C LEU A 154 -13.55 10.17 -9.27
N VAL A 155 -14.73 9.78 -9.75
CA VAL A 155 -15.80 10.68 -10.22
C VAL A 155 -16.99 10.63 -9.27
N VAL A 156 -17.77 11.70 -9.23
CA VAL A 156 -19.07 11.72 -8.53
C VAL A 156 -20.14 11.21 -9.49
N ILE A 157 -20.97 10.27 -9.03
CA ILE A 157 -22.11 9.69 -9.76
C ILE A 157 -23.41 10.17 -9.10
N ASN A 158 -24.51 10.28 -9.86
CA ASN A 158 -25.75 10.89 -9.41
C ASN A 158 -26.94 9.93 -9.60
N VAL A 159 -26.99 8.90 -8.74
CA VAL A 159 -27.96 7.76 -8.63
C VAL A 159 -29.46 8.06 -8.76
N HIS A 160 -29.85 9.31 -9.01
CA HIS A 160 -31.17 9.70 -9.47
C HIS A 160 -31.33 9.59 -11.00
N GLY A 161 -30.32 9.11 -11.75
CA GLY A 161 -30.31 9.10 -13.22
C GLY A 161 -29.89 7.79 -13.89
N MET A 162 -30.85 6.87 -14.05
CA MET A 162 -30.85 5.74 -15.01
C MET A 162 -30.00 4.49 -14.68
N GLU A 163 -30.38 3.40 -15.36
CA GLU A 163 -29.94 2.01 -15.19
C GLU A 163 -28.41 1.83 -15.18
N ALA A 164 -27.70 2.61 -15.99
CA ALA A 164 -26.24 2.56 -16.11
C ALA A 164 -25.51 2.78 -14.76
N GLU A 165 -26.03 3.61 -13.87
CA GLU A 165 -25.39 3.92 -12.58
C GLU A 165 -25.52 2.76 -11.57
N VAL A 166 -26.48 1.85 -11.76
CA VAL A 166 -26.63 0.63 -10.94
C VAL A 166 -25.57 -0.41 -11.30
N LEU A 167 -25.05 -0.37 -12.53
CA LEU A 167 -24.00 -1.26 -13.03
C LEU A 167 -22.60 -0.84 -12.57
N ILE A 168 -22.43 0.38 -12.06
CA ILE A 168 -21.13 0.91 -11.67
C ILE A 168 -20.88 0.68 -10.16
N PRO A 169 -19.81 -0.02 -9.77
CA PRO A 169 -19.39 -0.12 -8.38
C PRO A 169 -19.16 1.26 -7.76
N GLN A 170 -19.86 1.56 -6.68
CA GLN A 170 -19.89 2.88 -6.06
C GLN A 170 -19.78 2.82 -4.53
N SER A 171 -19.08 3.78 -3.94
CA SER A 171 -18.98 3.95 -2.48
C SER A 171 -19.62 5.25 -2.03
N VAL A 172 -20.38 5.19 -0.93
CA VAL A 172 -21.17 6.30 -0.40
C VAL A 172 -20.38 7.06 0.68
N LEU A 173 -20.24 8.36 0.50
CA LEU A 173 -19.77 9.29 1.51
C LEU A 173 -20.94 10.13 2.03
N ILE A 174 -21.33 9.91 3.28
CA ILE A 174 -22.23 10.82 4.00
C ILE A 174 -21.33 11.84 4.70
N LEU A 175 -21.33 13.08 4.20
CA LEU A 175 -20.65 14.18 4.88
C LEU A 175 -21.50 14.63 6.07
N SER A 176 -20.86 14.76 7.24
CA SER A 176 -21.47 15.37 8.43
C SER A 176 -21.53 16.90 8.28
N THR A 177 -22.28 17.38 7.30
CA THR A 177 -22.63 18.80 7.16
C THR A 177 -23.60 19.21 8.26
N GLN A 178 -23.65 20.50 8.61
CA GLN A 178 -24.66 21.07 9.52
C GLN A 178 -26.11 21.04 8.95
N SER A 179 -26.31 20.50 7.74
CA SER A 179 -27.64 20.24 7.18
C SER A 179 -28.38 19.18 7.99
N ILE A 180 -29.66 19.44 8.26
CA ILE A 180 -30.63 18.49 8.85
C ILE A 180 -30.72 17.20 8.00
N PHE A 181 -30.53 17.32 6.69
CA PHE A 181 -30.50 16.20 5.75
C PHE A 181 -29.14 16.20 5.02
N PRO A 182 -28.16 15.38 5.45
CA PRO A 182 -26.88 15.27 4.75
C PRO A 182 -27.10 14.54 3.41
N ARG A 183 -26.78 15.20 2.30
CA ARG A 183 -26.88 14.56 0.97
C ARG A 183 -25.76 13.51 0.82
N PRO A 184 -26.07 12.25 0.51
CA PRO A 184 -25.05 11.25 0.21
C PRO A 184 -24.34 11.59 -1.11
N ILE A 185 -23.01 11.53 -1.11
CA ILE A 185 -22.18 11.67 -2.30
C ILE A 185 -21.71 10.27 -2.71
N PHE A 186 -21.96 9.89 -3.96
CA PHE A 186 -21.56 8.59 -4.51
C PHE A 186 -20.30 8.77 -5.34
N TYR A 187 -19.28 7.95 -5.07
CA TYR A 187 -18.03 7.93 -5.82
C TYR A 187 -17.87 6.61 -6.55
N ALA A 188 -17.39 6.66 -7.79
CA ALA A 188 -16.90 5.51 -8.55
C ALA A 188 -15.47 5.74 -9.03
N ILE A 189 -14.76 4.65 -9.38
CA ILE A 189 -13.47 4.74 -10.07
C ILE A 189 -13.75 5.23 -11.49
N LYS A 190 -13.03 6.29 -11.91
CA LYS A 190 -13.23 6.97 -13.19
C LYS A 190 -13.13 5.99 -14.38
N GLU A 191 -12.02 5.27 -14.46
CA GLU A 191 -11.73 4.32 -15.54
C GLU A 191 -12.77 3.18 -15.59
N GLU A 192 -13.20 2.67 -14.44
CA GLU A 192 -14.21 1.62 -14.33
C GLU A 192 -15.59 2.12 -14.82
N ALA A 193 -15.98 3.34 -14.43
CA ALA A 193 -17.22 3.97 -14.90
C ALA A 193 -17.19 4.24 -16.41
N GLU A 194 -16.09 4.78 -16.95
CA GLU A 194 -15.91 5.05 -18.38
C GLU A 194 -15.97 3.75 -19.20
N ASN A 195 -15.30 2.68 -18.74
CA ASN A 195 -15.34 1.37 -19.41
C ASN A 195 -16.75 0.74 -19.42
N ILE A 196 -17.50 0.83 -18.32
CA ILE A 196 -18.88 0.32 -18.21
C ILE A 196 -19.81 1.13 -19.13
N GLN A 197 -19.71 2.46 -19.14
CA GLN A 197 -20.52 3.33 -20.00
C GLN A 197 -20.23 3.12 -21.50
N ASN A 198 -18.96 2.94 -21.86
CA ASN A 198 -18.58 2.63 -23.23
C ASN A 198 -19.13 1.26 -23.65
N LYS A 199 -19.00 0.24 -22.79
CA LYS A 199 -19.48 -1.11 -23.14
C LYS A 199 -21.00 -1.22 -23.24
N LEU A 200 -21.73 -0.51 -22.37
CA LEU A 200 -23.18 -0.38 -22.45
C LEU A 200 -23.60 0.23 -23.80
N ARG A 201 -22.94 1.32 -24.22
CA ARG A 201 -23.20 1.99 -25.50
C ARG A 201 -22.88 1.11 -26.71
N GLU A 202 -21.80 0.33 -26.67
CA GLU A 202 -21.48 -0.65 -27.72
C GLU A 202 -22.60 -1.67 -27.90
N LEU A 203 -23.12 -2.24 -26.81
CA LEU A 203 -24.18 -3.24 -26.85
C LEU A 203 -25.52 -2.64 -27.31
N GLN A 204 -25.88 -1.45 -26.80
CA GLN A 204 -27.06 -0.71 -27.27
C GLN A 204 -26.99 -0.38 -28.77
N ASN A 205 -25.81 0.02 -29.27
CA ASN A 205 -25.61 0.29 -30.70
C ASN A 205 -25.62 -0.97 -31.57
N ALA A 206 -25.34 -2.14 -31.00
CA ALA A 206 -25.40 -3.41 -31.72
C ALA A 206 -26.84 -3.92 -31.93
N GLY A 207 -27.79 -3.48 -31.09
CA GLY A 207 -29.20 -3.89 -31.18
C GLY A 207 -29.47 -5.35 -30.80
N ASP A 208 -28.53 -5.99 -30.09
CA ASP A 208 -28.68 -7.34 -29.56
C ASP A 208 -29.15 -7.26 -28.10
N ASP A 209 -30.47 -7.17 -27.91
CA ASP A 209 -31.10 -7.07 -26.60
C ASP A 209 -30.77 -8.27 -25.70
N GLN A 210 -30.59 -9.48 -26.27
CA GLN A 210 -30.25 -10.68 -25.51
C GLN A 210 -28.82 -10.60 -24.96
N ALA A 211 -27.85 -10.17 -25.77
CA ALA A 211 -26.48 -9.95 -25.32
C ALA A 211 -26.38 -8.79 -24.32
N LEU A 212 -27.18 -7.74 -24.51
CA LEU A 212 -27.28 -6.60 -23.59
C LEU A 212 -27.80 -7.06 -22.21
N ASP A 213 -28.94 -7.75 -22.16
CA ASP A 213 -29.53 -8.25 -20.92
C ASP A 213 -28.63 -9.24 -20.19
N ALA A 214 -27.97 -10.15 -20.92
CA ALA A 214 -27.02 -11.09 -20.33
C ALA A 214 -25.85 -10.35 -19.65
N TRP A 215 -25.27 -9.35 -20.32
CA TRP A 215 -24.19 -8.54 -19.78
C TRP A 215 -24.63 -7.66 -18.61
N VAL A 216 -25.82 -7.04 -18.69
CA VAL A 216 -26.42 -6.25 -17.60
C VAL A 216 -26.58 -7.10 -16.34
N ASN A 217 -27.14 -8.31 -16.47
CA ASN A 217 -27.33 -9.22 -15.35
C ASN A 217 -25.98 -9.70 -14.74
N GLU A 218 -24.99 -10.02 -15.57
CA GLU A 218 -23.63 -10.33 -15.12
C GLU A 218 -23.03 -9.18 -14.30
N LYS A 219 -23.14 -7.93 -14.79
CA LYS A 219 -22.59 -6.75 -14.09
C LYS A 219 -23.33 -6.42 -12.80
N LEU A 220 -24.66 -6.58 -12.76
CA LEU A 220 -25.43 -6.46 -11.53
C LEU A 220 -24.96 -7.44 -10.46
N GLU A 221 -24.62 -8.68 -10.82
CA GLU A 221 -24.16 -9.68 -9.86
C GLU A 221 -22.73 -9.40 -9.36
N VAL A 222 -21.84 -8.90 -10.23
CA VAL A 222 -20.52 -8.38 -9.82
C VAL A 222 -20.65 -7.23 -8.83
N VAL A 223 -21.56 -6.27 -9.07
CA VAL A 223 -21.81 -5.14 -8.16
C VAL A 223 -22.37 -5.61 -6.81
N ARG A 224 -23.34 -6.55 -6.82
CA ARG A 224 -23.91 -7.15 -5.60
C ARG A 224 -22.85 -7.87 -4.78
N THR A 225 -22.06 -8.73 -5.43
CA THR A 225 -20.96 -9.48 -4.79
C THR A 225 -19.96 -8.54 -4.14
N ARG A 226 -19.44 -7.56 -4.90
CA ARG A 226 -18.46 -6.58 -4.40
C ARG A 226 -19.01 -5.73 -3.25
N ARG A 227 -20.31 -5.43 -3.24
CA ARG A 227 -20.99 -4.73 -2.14
C ARG A 227 -21.14 -5.62 -0.90
N ALA A 228 -21.45 -6.90 -1.05
CA ALA A 228 -21.50 -7.86 0.06
C ALA A 228 -20.13 -8.06 0.71
N GLU A 229 -19.08 -8.24 -0.09
CA GLU A 229 -17.68 -8.27 0.36
C GLU A 229 -17.29 -6.99 1.09
N ALA A 230 -17.65 -5.81 0.56
CA ALA A 230 -17.38 -4.53 1.19
C ALA A 230 -18.03 -4.39 2.58
N VAL A 231 -19.26 -4.91 2.76
CA VAL A 231 -19.91 -4.99 4.07
C VAL A 231 -19.16 -5.91 5.03
N MET A 232 -18.70 -7.08 4.56
CA MET A 232 -17.89 -8.02 5.35
C MET A 232 -16.56 -7.37 5.78
N ILE A 233 -15.82 -6.78 4.84
CA ILE A 233 -14.56 -6.05 5.08
C ILE A 233 -14.76 -4.91 6.08
N LYS A 234 -15.77 -4.07 5.89
CA LYS A 234 -16.07 -2.94 6.77
C LYS A 234 -16.42 -3.40 8.19
N THR A 235 -17.19 -4.48 8.31
CA THR A 235 -17.59 -5.07 9.60
C THR A 235 -16.39 -5.66 10.33
N PHE A 236 -15.56 -6.44 9.63
CA PHE A 236 -14.29 -6.95 10.16
C PHE A 236 -13.36 -5.82 10.63
N LEU A 237 -13.08 -4.83 9.76
CA LEU A 237 -12.17 -3.73 10.09
C LEU A 237 -12.67 -2.87 11.25
N ASN A 238 -13.99 -2.71 11.43
CA ASN A 238 -14.54 -1.99 12.58
C ASN A 238 -14.36 -2.75 13.90
N ARG A 239 -14.46 -4.09 13.87
CA ARG A 239 -14.15 -4.98 15.01
C ARG A 239 -12.65 -4.94 15.32
N TRP A 240 -11.81 -5.27 14.34
CA TRP A 240 -10.35 -5.25 14.44
C TRP A 240 -9.78 -3.94 15.01
N ARG A 241 -10.28 -2.78 14.55
CA ARG A 241 -9.87 -1.46 15.07
C ARG A 241 -10.30 -1.19 16.53
N ARG A 242 -11.40 -1.81 16.99
CA ARG A 242 -11.87 -1.71 18.38
C ARG A 242 -10.98 -2.56 19.28
N ASP A 243 -10.73 -3.79 18.88
CA ASP A 243 -9.98 -4.77 19.66
C ASP A 243 -8.50 -4.36 19.76
N SER A 244 -7.92 -3.88 18.65
CA SER A 244 -6.60 -3.23 18.62
C SER A 244 -6.48 -2.01 19.55
N LYS A 245 -7.57 -1.28 19.82
CA LYS A 245 -7.58 -0.16 20.79
C LYS A 245 -7.77 -0.64 22.23
N ALA A 246 -8.45 -1.76 22.43
CA ALA A 246 -8.63 -2.41 23.72
C ALA A 246 -7.37 -3.15 24.20
N GLY A 247 -6.32 -3.24 23.37
CA GLY A 247 -5.08 -3.95 23.70
C GLY A 247 -5.17 -5.46 23.52
N LEU A 248 -6.29 -5.97 22.99
CA LEU A 248 -6.41 -7.35 22.56
C LEU A 248 -5.43 -7.57 21.40
N ARG A 249 -4.46 -8.44 21.62
CA ARG A 249 -3.54 -8.87 20.55
C ARG A 249 -4.23 -9.95 19.73
N HIS A 250 -4.18 -9.75 18.42
CA HIS A 250 -4.45 -10.76 17.41
C HIS A 250 -3.11 -11.18 16.80
#